data_AF-A0A831YSU0-F1
#
_entry.id   AF-A0A831YSU0-F1
#
_cell.length_a   1.000
_cell.length_b   1.000
_cell.length_c   1.000
_cell.angle_alpha   90.00
_cell.angle_beta   90.00
_cell.angle_gamma   90.00
#
_symmetry.space_group_name_H-M   'P 1'
#
loop_
_entity.id
_entity.type
_entity.pdbx_description
1 polymer ?
#
loop_
_entity_poly.entity_id
_entity_poly.type
_entity_poly.pdbx_seq_one_letter_code
_entity_poly.pdbx_strand_id
1 'polypeptide(L)'
;MSFFRSLFRTFYVSPEEEILKLVIQRSAKCKQAAEKLMQAVETALKGEPPHREIEAVEDAEREADKIRRRILDQLATGALPPLGREDFVRLVERVDMVADWARDAVRVLKSMKDLAFLKVIEKPLISLTLQAEKSAQRFHEAITVMGEDLEKTRELVIDIEKIEDVGDWAYMECLEALSEKWSQIKDPLVLVPT
;
A
#
# COMPACT_ATOMS: atom_id res chain seq x y z
N MET A 1 -30.01 26.41 -2.08
CA MET A 1 -28.60 26.19 -2.49
C MET A 1 -28.25 24.73 -2.82
N SER A 2 -28.98 23.72 -2.32
CA SER A 2 -28.72 22.30 -2.64
C SER A 2 -29.07 21.89 -4.10
N PHE A 3 -30.18 22.42 -4.64
CA PHE A 3 -30.68 22.04 -5.98
C PHE A 3 -29.76 22.46 -7.13
N PHE A 4 -29.19 23.67 -7.08
CA PHE A 4 -28.25 24.16 -8.09
C PHE A 4 -26.93 23.38 -8.09
N ARG A 5 -26.42 22.96 -6.93
CA ARG A 5 -25.22 22.10 -6.83
C ARG A 5 -25.42 20.75 -7.52
N SER A 6 -26.59 20.13 -7.34
CA SER A 6 -26.97 18.87 -7.98
C SER A 6 -27.13 19.01 -9.50
N LEU A 7 -27.73 20.11 -9.98
CA LEU A 7 -27.93 20.34 -11.40
C LEU A 7 -26.59 20.62 -12.12
N PHE A 8 -25.69 21.42 -11.55
CA PHE A 8 -24.38 21.69 -12.13
C PHE A 8 -23.44 20.47 -12.14
N ARG A 9 -23.48 19.61 -11.10
CA ARG A 9 -22.69 18.36 -11.06
C ARG A 9 -23.12 17.33 -12.12
N THR A 10 -24.35 17.48 -12.67
CA THR A 10 -24.84 16.68 -13.79
C THR A 10 -24.23 17.10 -15.14
N PHE A 11 -23.70 18.33 -15.24
CA PHE A 11 -23.18 18.90 -16.50
C PHE A 11 -21.68 19.27 -16.48
N TYR A 12 -21.03 19.31 -15.31
CA TYR A 12 -19.61 19.64 -15.17
C TYR A 12 -18.97 18.82 -14.04
N VAL A 13 -17.91 18.10 -14.37
CA VAL A 13 -17.00 17.43 -13.42
C VAL A 13 -15.73 18.27 -13.39
N SER A 14 -15.25 18.64 -12.21
CA SER A 14 -14.03 19.44 -12.13
C SER A 14 -12.79 18.57 -12.43
N PRO A 15 -11.71 19.13 -12.99
CA PRO A 15 -10.47 18.39 -13.19
C PRO A 15 -9.95 17.73 -11.91
N GLU A 16 -10.14 18.36 -10.74
CA GLU A 16 -9.82 17.78 -9.43
C GLU A 16 -10.62 16.50 -9.16
N GLU A 17 -11.93 16.49 -9.45
CA GLU A 17 -12.79 15.32 -9.25
C GLU A 17 -12.41 14.17 -10.21
N GLU A 18 -11.99 14.49 -11.44
CA GLU A 18 -11.48 13.48 -12.38
C GLU A 18 -10.17 12.84 -11.90
N ILE A 19 -9.22 13.68 -11.47
CA ILE A 19 -7.93 13.20 -10.95
C ILE A 19 -8.15 12.39 -9.68
N LEU A 20 -8.98 12.87 -8.74
CA LEU A 20 -9.28 12.14 -7.50
C LEU A 20 -9.89 10.76 -7.79
N LYS A 21 -10.76 10.63 -8.79
CA LYS A 21 -11.29 9.31 -9.22
C LYS A 21 -10.16 8.37 -9.65
N LEU A 22 -9.16 8.86 -10.37
CA LEU A 22 -7.99 8.04 -10.73
C LEU A 22 -7.14 7.70 -9.51
N VAL A 23 -6.94 8.63 -8.56
CA VAL A 23 -6.22 8.36 -7.31
C VAL A 23 -6.94 7.29 -6.48
N ILE A 24 -8.27 7.32 -6.40
CA ILE A 24 -9.08 6.28 -5.74
C ILE A 24 -8.91 4.92 -6.43
N GLN A 25 -8.92 4.88 -7.77
CA GLN A 25 -8.65 3.64 -8.52
C GLN A 25 -7.23 3.12 -8.26
N ARG A 26 -6.24 4.02 -8.18
CA ARG A 26 -4.86 3.67 -7.87
C ARG A 26 -4.73 3.12 -6.44
N SER A 27 -5.33 3.76 -5.45
CA SER A 27 -5.28 3.30 -4.06
C SER A 27 -5.97 1.94 -3.86
N ALA A 28 -7.03 1.65 -4.63
CA ALA A 28 -7.63 0.32 -4.66
C ALA A 28 -6.66 -0.76 -5.16
N LYS A 29 -5.82 -0.45 -6.16
CA LYS A 29 -4.77 -1.37 -6.64
C LYS A 29 -3.64 -1.55 -5.62
N CYS A 30 -3.27 -0.48 -4.91
CA CYS A 30 -2.30 -0.58 -3.81
C CYS A 30 -2.81 -1.45 -2.67
N LYS A 31 -4.07 -1.29 -2.28
CA LYS A 31 -4.74 -2.15 -1.30
C LYS A 31 -4.69 -3.62 -1.74
N GLN A 32 -5.03 -3.90 -3.00
CA GLN A 32 -4.94 -5.27 -3.56
C GLN A 32 -3.52 -5.84 -3.45
N ALA A 33 -2.48 -5.05 -3.72
CA ALA A 33 -1.10 -5.50 -3.58
C ALA A 33 -0.76 -5.90 -2.12
N ALA A 34 -1.21 -5.11 -1.14
CA ALA A 34 -1.03 -5.42 0.29
C ALA A 34 -1.78 -6.70 0.72
N GLU A 35 -3.04 -6.88 0.26
CA GLU A 35 -3.82 -8.12 0.47
C GLU A 35 -3.09 -9.35 -0.10
N LYS A 36 -2.48 -9.21 -1.28
CA LYS A 36 -1.70 -10.29 -1.91
C LYS A 36 -0.37 -10.57 -1.23
N LEU A 37 0.29 -9.55 -0.67
CA LEU A 37 1.45 -9.76 0.19
C LEU A 37 1.11 -10.63 1.42
N MET A 38 0.01 -10.32 2.11
CA MET A 38 -0.44 -11.11 3.26
C MET A 38 -0.67 -12.58 2.87
N GLN A 39 -1.36 -12.83 1.76
CA GLN A 39 -1.56 -14.18 1.22
C GLN A 39 -0.24 -14.88 0.87
N ALA A 40 0.72 -14.15 0.28
CA ALA A 40 2.04 -14.69 -0.05
C ALA A 40 2.80 -15.15 1.20
N VAL A 41 2.76 -14.35 2.26
CA VAL A 41 3.38 -14.67 3.55
C VAL A 41 2.72 -15.89 4.20
N GLU A 42 1.39 -15.97 4.20
CA GLU A 42 0.68 -17.14 4.73
C GLU A 42 1.03 -18.44 3.99
N THR A 43 1.13 -18.39 2.66
CA THR A 43 1.55 -19.53 1.83
C THR A 43 3.00 -19.91 2.12
N ALA A 44 3.91 -18.94 2.20
CA ALA A 44 5.30 -19.19 2.53
C ALA A 44 5.49 -19.79 3.93
N LEU A 45 4.70 -19.37 4.91
CA LEU A 45 4.70 -19.92 6.26
C LEU A 45 4.19 -21.37 6.31
N LYS A 46 3.46 -21.85 5.29
CA LYS A 46 3.12 -23.28 5.15
C LYS A 46 4.26 -24.11 4.54
N GLY A 47 5.37 -23.46 4.17
CA GLY A 47 6.50 -24.07 3.48
C GLY A 47 6.29 -24.20 1.97
N GLU A 48 5.27 -23.55 1.43
CA GLU A 48 4.94 -23.59 0.00
C GLU A 48 5.45 -22.32 -0.69
N PRO A 49 6.00 -22.40 -1.92
CA PRO A 49 6.46 -21.21 -2.62
C PRO A 49 5.25 -20.39 -3.12
N PRO A 50 5.11 -19.10 -2.74
CA PRO A 50 3.94 -18.28 -3.04
C PRO A 50 3.95 -17.69 -4.45
N HIS A 51 4.23 -18.50 -5.48
CA HIS A 51 4.44 -18.02 -6.85
C HIS A 51 3.23 -17.28 -7.42
N ARG A 52 2.01 -17.75 -7.12
CA ARG A 52 0.77 -17.16 -7.63
C ARG A 52 0.49 -15.80 -6.99
N GLU A 53 0.74 -15.68 -5.69
CA GLU A 53 0.54 -14.46 -4.93
C GLU A 53 1.59 -13.40 -5.33
N ILE A 54 2.85 -13.82 -5.53
CA ILE A 54 3.91 -12.95 -6.07
C ILE A 54 3.50 -12.40 -7.44
N GLU A 55 3.05 -13.27 -8.36
CA GLU A 55 2.60 -12.84 -9.68
C GLU A 55 1.41 -11.88 -9.60
N ALA A 56 0.47 -12.13 -8.68
CA ALA A 56 -0.67 -11.24 -8.44
C ALA A 56 -0.26 -9.85 -7.92
N VAL A 57 0.78 -9.75 -7.08
CA VAL A 57 1.35 -8.44 -6.67
C VAL A 57 1.98 -7.72 -7.86
N GLU A 58 2.75 -8.43 -8.68
CA GLU A 58 3.39 -7.89 -9.88
C GLU A 58 2.37 -7.47 -10.97
N ASP A 59 1.24 -8.18 -11.09
CA ASP A 59 0.10 -7.77 -11.92
C ASP A 59 -0.58 -6.52 -11.38
N ALA A 60 -0.82 -6.48 -10.06
CA ALA A 60 -1.44 -5.34 -9.40
C ALA A 60 -0.62 -4.06 -9.63
N GLU A 61 0.70 -4.12 -9.46
CA GLU A 61 1.62 -3.01 -9.70
C GLU A 61 1.62 -2.56 -11.17
N ARG A 62 1.64 -3.48 -12.13
CA ARG A 62 1.57 -3.14 -13.56
C ARG A 62 0.30 -2.39 -13.93
N GLU A 63 -0.85 -2.82 -13.41
CA GLU A 63 -2.12 -2.10 -13.64
C GLU A 63 -2.12 -0.73 -12.95
N ALA A 64 -1.49 -0.65 -11.79
CA ALA A 64 -1.35 0.57 -11.04
C ALA A 64 -0.47 1.62 -11.74
N ASP A 65 0.66 1.22 -12.33
CA ASP A 65 1.55 2.10 -13.09
C ASP A 65 0.83 2.71 -14.31
N LYS A 66 -0.06 1.95 -14.97
CA LYS A 66 -0.90 2.50 -16.05
C LYS A 66 -1.80 3.62 -15.56
N ILE A 67 -2.39 3.49 -14.36
CA ILE A 67 -3.24 4.53 -13.75
C ILE A 67 -2.38 5.74 -13.37
N ARG A 68 -1.21 5.51 -12.76
CA ARG A 68 -0.26 6.56 -12.41
C ARG A 68 0.11 7.43 -13.61
N ARG A 69 0.47 6.81 -14.74
CA ARG A 69 0.79 7.54 -15.99
C ARG A 69 -0.38 8.42 -16.44
N ARG A 70 -1.61 7.89 -16.42
CA ARG A 70 -2.81 8.67 -16.77
C ARG A 70 -3.01 9.87 -15.85
N ILE A 71 -2.76 9.72 -14.55
CA ILE A 71 -2.85 10.83 -13.60
C ILE A 71 -1.82 11.92 -13.94
N LEU A 72 -0.56 11.52 -14.16
CA LEU A 72 0.50 12.46 -14.52
C LEU A 72 0.22 13.17 -15.85
N ASP A 73 -0.30 12.46 -16.84
CA ASP A 73 -0.72 13.04 -18.13
C ASP A 73 -1.82 14.09 -17.92
N GLN A 74 -2.84 13.78 -17.11
CA GLN A 74 -3.90 14.74 -16.76
C GLN A 74 -3.36 15.96 -16.02
N LEU A 75 -2.49 15.77 -15.03
CA LEU A 75 -1.86 16.86 -14.28
C LEU A 75 -1.01 17.78 -15.19
N ALA A 76 -0.38 17.21 -16.22
CA ALA A 76 0.44 17.93 -17.20
C ALA A 76 -0.37 18.80 -18.17
N THR A 77 -1.66 18.50 -18.38
CA THR A 77 -2.54 19.30 -19.28
C THR A 77 -2.75 20.75 -18.81
N GLY A 78 -2.43 21.05 -17.55
CA GLY A 78 -2.52 22.41 -17.02
C GLY A 78 -3.90 22.83 -16.52
N ALA A 79 -4.86 21.90 -16.46
CA ALA A 79 -6.23 22.16 -16.00
C ALA A 79 -6.33 22.56 -14.51
N LEU A 80 -5.32 22.23 -13.70
CA LEU A 80 -5.23 22.59 -12.29
C LEU A 80 -4.29 23.77 -12.03
N PRO A 81 -4.59 24.61 -11.00
CA PRO A 81 -3.65 25.61 -10.51
C PRO A 81 -2.37 24.95 -9.96
N PRO A 82 -1.22 25.65 -9.94
CA PRO A 82 0.07 25.06 -9.56
C PRO A 82 0.08 24.34 -8.21
N LEU A 83 -0.54 24.93 -7.17
CA LEU A 83 -0.59 24.34 -5.83
C LEU A 83 -1.40 23.04 -5.80
N GLY A 84 -2.61 23.06 -6.37
CA GLY A 84 -3.45 21.86 -6.43
C GLY A 84 -2.80 20.74 -7.25
N ARG A 85 -2.07 21.09 -8.32
CA ARG A 85 -1.28 20.11 -9.09
C ARG A 85 -0.18 19.48 -8.25
N GLU A 86 0.59 20.27 -7.50
CA GLU A 86 1.65 19.77 -6.62
C GLU A 86 1.11 18.83 -5.54
N ASP A 87 -0.02 19.19 -4.92
CA ASP A 87 -0.67 18.36 -3.90
C ASP A 87 -1.10 17.00 -4.46
N PHE A 88 -1.68 16.97 -5.66
CA PHE A 88 -2.04 15.70 -6.31
C PHE A 88 -0.82 14.87 -6.70
N VAL A 89 0.27 15.48 -7.19
CA VAL A 89 1.52 14.76 -7.45
C VAL A 89 2.02 14.07 -6.19
N ARG A 90 2.11 14.83 -5.08
CA ARG A 90 2.56 14.30 -3.78
C ARG A 90 1.63 13.19 -3.29
N LEU A 91 0.32 13.36 -3.40
CA LEU A 91 -0.65 12.33 -3.00
C LEU A 91 -0.45 11.04 -3.79
N VAL A 92 -0.32 11.12 -5.12
CA VAL A 92 -0.10 9.96 -5.98
C VAL A 92 1.19 9.23 -5.61
N GLU A 93 2.29 9.96 -5.39
CA GLU A 93 3.55 9.37 -4.95
C GLU A 93 3.39 8.60 -3.63
N ARG A 94 2.66 9.15 -2.66
CA ARG A 94 2.40 8.46 -1.38
C ARG A 94 1.52 7.23 -1.55
N VAL A 95 0.53 7.28 -2.44
CA VAL A 95 -0.31 6.12 -2.76
C VAL A 95 0.52 5.02 -3.42
N ASP A 96 1.39 5.37 -4.35
CA ASP A 96 2.24 4.42 -5.08
C ASP A 96 3.12 3.59 -4.14
N MET A 97 3.68 4.21 -3.10
CA MET A 97 4.60 3.57 -2.14
C MET A 97 4.04 2.27 -1.54
N VAL A 98 2.74 2.16 -1.30
CA VAL A 98 2.14 0.95 -0.71
C VAL A 98 2.32 -0.27 -1.63
N ALA A 99 2.10 -0.10 -2.94
CA ALA A 99 2.29 -1.18 -3.89
C ALA A 99 3.77 -1.51 -4.10
N ASP A 100 4.64 -0.49 -4.09
CA ASP A 100 6.09 -0.66 -4.25
C ASP A 100 6.67 -1.46 -3.08
N TRP A 101 6.32 -1.11 -1.84
CA TRP A 101 6.74 -1.87 -0.66
C TRP A 101 6.19 -3.28 -0.64
N ALA A 102 4.93 -3.49 -1.05
CA ALA A 102 4.36 -4.84 -1.16
C ALA A 102 5.13 -5.69 -2.17
N ARG A 103 5.49 -5.10 -3.32
CA ARG A 103 6.28 -5.74 -4.37
C ARG A 103 7.68 -6.10 -3.89
N ASP A 104 8.36 -5.19 -3.21
CA ASP A 104 9.70 -5.43 -2.70
C ASP A 104 9.70 -6.51 -1.61
N ALA A 105 8.71 -6.51 -0.72
CA ALA A 105 8.53 -7.57 0.27
C ALA A 105 8.35 -8.97 -0.37
N VAL A 106 7.52 -9.11 -1.40
CA VAL A 106 7.35 -10.40 -2.09
C VAL A 106 8.58 -10.81 -2.91
N ARG A 107 9.41 -9.85 -3.37
CA ARG A 107 10.70 -10.14 -4.04
C ARG A 107 11.74 -10.65 -3.05
N VAL A 108 11.78 -10.11 -1.83
CA VAL A 108 12.59 -10.67 -0.74
C VAL A 108 12.14 -12.11 -0.48
N LEU A 109 10.83 -12.32 -0.31
CA LEU A 109 10.25 -13.65 -0.07
C LEU A 109 10.59 -14.65 -1.18
N LYS A 110 10.50 -14.24 -2.46
CA LYS A 110 10.87 -15.03 -3.63
C LYS A 110 12.36 -15.42 -3.64
N SER A 111 13.21 -14.58 -3.06
CA SER A 111 14.67 -14.78 -3.05
C SER A 111 15.13 -15.72 -1.94
N MET A 112 14.28 -16.00 -0.95
CA MET A 112 14.58 -16.92 0.14
C MET A 112 14.63 -18.37 -0.35
N LYS A 113 15.72 -19.08 -0.03
CA LYS A 113 15.89 -20.50 -0.40
C LYS A 113 15.28 -21.46 0.61
N ASP A 114 15.19 -21.04 1.86
CA ASP A 114 14.65 -21.84 2.96
C ASP A 114 13.51 -21.09 3.64
N LEU A 115 12.28 -21.37 3.21
CA LEU A 115 11.07 -20.78 3.79
C LEU A 115 10.77 -21.32 5.19
N ALA A 116 11.34 -22.47 5.59
CA ALA A 116 11.13 -23.01 6.94
C ALA A 116 11.68 -22.05 8.01
N PHE A 117 12.67 -21.21 7.65
CA PHE A 117 13.21 -20.20 8.54
C PHE A 117 12.18 -19.13 8.95
N LEU A 118 11.16 -18.86 8.11
CA LEU A 118 10.08 -17.93 8.45
C LEU A 118 9.28 -18.37 9.67
N LYS A 119 9.30 -19.67 10.01
CA LYS A 119 8.64 -20.20 11.22
C LYS A 119 9.18 -19.60 12.51
N VAL A 120 10.44 -19.14 12.52
CA VAL A 120 11.04 -18.45 13.67
C VAL A 120 10.28 -17.16 14.01
N ILE A 121 9.76 -16.47 12.99
CA ILE A 121 9.07 -15.19 13.10
C ILE A 121 7.58 -15.27 12.74
N GLU A 122 6.99 -16.46 12.71
CA GLU A 122 5.63 -16.67 12.18
C GLU A 122 4.59 -15.72 12.76
N LYS A 123 4.50 -15.64 14.09
CA LYS A 123 3.52 -14.79 14.77
C LYS A 123 3.72 -13.29 14.49
N PRO A 124 4.91 -12.72 14.76
CA PRO A 124 5.10 -11.30 14.51
C PRO A 124 5.05 -10.95 13.01
N LEU A 125 5.48 -11.85 12.12
CA LEU A 125 5.39 -11.65 10.67
C LEU A 125 3.93 -11.60 10.20
N ILE A 126 3.08 -12.53 10.65
CA ILE A 126 1.62 -12.50 10.37
C ILE A 126 1.02 -11.19 10.89
N SER A 127 1.37 -10.78 12.11
CA SER A 127 0.86 -9.54 12.70
C SER A 127 1.25 -8.32 11.87
N LEU A 128 2.52 -8.24 11.46
CA LEU A 128 3.06 -7.15 10.65
C LEU A 128 2.36 -7.04 9.31
N THR A 129 2.22 -8.15 8.57
CA THR A 129 1.57 -8.15 7.25
C THR A 129 0.08 -7.90 7.34
N LEU A 130 -0.58 -8.34 8.42
CA LEU A 130 -1.98 -8.01 8.70
C LEU A 130 -2.17 -6.51 8.99
N GLN A 131 -1.27 -5.87 9.75
CA GLN A 131 -1.36 -4.43 9.97
C GLN A 131 -1.11 -3.66 8.67
N ALA A 132 -0.15 -4.10 7.84
CA ALA A 132 0.08 -3.48 6.53
C ALA A 132 -1.16 -3.55 5.61
N GLU A 133 -1.85 -4.70 5.56
CA GLU A 133 -3.12 -4.86 4.84
C GLU A 133 -4.20 -3.91 5.38
N LYS A 134 -4.39 -3.87 6.70
CA LYS A 134 -5.39 -2.99 7.35
C LYS A 134 -5.09 -1.51 7.12
N SER A 135 -3.83 -1.09 7.24
CA SER A 135 -3.41 0.29 6.93
C SER A 135 -3.71 0.63 5.49
N ALA A 136 -3.38 -0.25 4.54
CA ALA A 136 -3.70 -0.04 3.12
C ALA A 136 -5.21 0.06 2.86
N GLN A 137 -6.02 -0.75 3.56
CA GLN A 137 -7.47 -0.66 3.49
C GLN A 137 -7.99 0.68 4.00
N ARG A 138 -7.59 1.09 5.21
CA ARG A 138 -8.03 2.38 5.80
C ARG A 138 -7.51 3.58 5.02
N PHE A 139 -6.33 3.48 4.43
CA PHE A 139 -5.79 4.51 3.55
C PHE A 139 -6.61 4.66 2.26
N HIS A 140 -7.01 3.55 1.63
CA HIS A 140 -7.93 3.58 0.50
C HIS A 140 -9.29 4.19 0.87
N GLU A 141 -9.83 3.83 2.04
CA GLU A 141 -11.08 4.42 2.56
C GLU A 141 -10.93 5.94 2.75
N ALA A 142 -9.82 6.40 3.36
CA ALA A 142 -9.53 7.81 3.58
C ALA A 142 -9.47 8.60 2.26
N ILE A 143 -8.77 8.09 1.25
CA ILE A 143 -8.70 8.68 -0.09
C ILE A 143 -10.07 8.72 -0.78
N THR A 144 -10.91 7.72 -0.51
CA THR A 144 -12.26 7.67 -1.08
C THR A 144 -13.16 8.77 -0.52
N VAL A 145 -13.05 9.05 0.78
CA VAL A 145 -13.92 10.04 1.45
C VAL A 145 -13.36 11.47 1.47
N MET A 146 -12.07 11.67 1.18
CA MET A 146 -11.42 13.01 1.29
C MET A 146 -12.00 14.10 0.40
N GLY A 147 -12.67 13.73 -0.70
CA GLY A 147 -13.35 14.70 -1.56
C GLY A 147 -14.70 15.18 -1.01
N GLU A 148 -15.24 14.51 0.00
CA GLU A 148 -16.62 14.70 0.48
C GLU A 148 -16.69 15.01 1.99
N ASP A 149 -15.91 14.31 2.81
CA ASP A 149 -15.95 14.39 4.28
C ASP A 149 -14.54 14.41 4.88
N LEU A 150 -14.05 15.61 5.18
CA LEU A 150 -12.72 15.82 5.76
C LEU A 150 -12.64 15.39 7.24
N GLU A 151 -13.74 15.44 7.99
CA GLU A 151 -13.73 14.99 9.38
C GLU A 151 -13.59 13.46 9.41
N LYS A 152 -14.36 12.77 8.56
CA LYS A 152 -14.22 11.31 8.42
C LYS A 152 -12.85 10.90 7.90
N THR A 153 -12.29 11.67 6.97
CA THR A 153 -10.93 11.45 6.48
C THR A 153 -9.92 11.53 7.63
N ARG A 154 -10.05 12.55 8.48
CA ARG A 154 -9.18 12.72 9.65
C ARG A 154 -9.32 11.57 10.65
N GLU A 155 -10.53 11.10 10.93
CA GLU A 155 -10.74 9.92 11.77
C GLU A 155 -10.04 8.68 11.21
N LEU A 156 -10.12 8.45 9.90
CA LEU A 156 -9.47 7.32 9.24
C LEU A 156 -7.95 7.42 9.31
N VAL A 157 -7.38 8.62 9.18
CA VAL A 157 -5.94 8.84 9.36
C VAL A 157 -5.49 8.50 10.79
N ILE A 158 -6.25 8.93 11.80
CA ILE A 158 -5.97 8.56 13.21
C ILE A 158 -6.06 7.04 13.44
N ASP A 159 -6.99 6.36 12.76
CA ASP A 159 -7.07 4.91 12.82
C ASP A 159 -5.87 4.22 12.15
N ILE A 160 -5.32 4.79 11.07
CA ILE A 160 -4.08 4.30 10.44
C ILE A 160 -2.91 4.42 11.41
N GLU A 161 -2.75 5.56 12.09
CA GLU A 161 -1.68 5.75 13.09
C GLU A 161 -1.71 4.66 14.18
N LYS A 162 -2.89 4.31 14.70
CA LYS A 162 -3.03 3.23 15.69
C LYS A 162 -2.68 1.85 15.12
N ILE A 163 -2.97 1.61 13.85
CA ILE A 163 -2.61 0.34 13.17
C ILE A 163 -1.09 0.28 12.98
N GLU A 164 -0.47 1.40 12.59
CA GLU A 164 0.98 1.53 12.42
C GLU A 164 1.72 1.32 13.75
N ASP A 165 1.23 1.87 14.86
CA ASP A 165 1.79 1.62 16.20
C ASP A 165 1.88 0.11 16.49
N VAL A 166 0.84 -0.66 16.18
CA VAL A 166 0.83 -2.13 16.35
C VAL A 166 1.78 -2.81 15.37
N GLY A 167 1.87 -2.29 14.14
CA GLY A 167 2.79 -2.75 13.10
C GLY A 167 4.26 -2.58 13.52
N ASP A 168 4.60 -1.44 14.11
CA ASP A 168 5.95 -1.13 14.61
C ASP A 168 6.38 -2.11 15.70
N TRP A 169 5.47 -2.44 16.63
CA TRP A 169 5.73 -3.51 17.62
C TRP A 169 5.96 -4.87 16.96
N ALA A 170 5.12 -5.25 15.99
CA ALA A 170 5.28 -6.51 15.28
C ALA A 170 6.60 -6.57 14.47
N TYR A 171 7.04 -5.45 13.92
CA TYR A 171 8.34 -5.33 13.26
C TYR A 171 9.50 -5.53 14.25
N MET A 172 9.43 -4.88 15.42
CA MET A 172 10.45 -5.06 16.46
C MET A 172 10.51 -6.49 16.98
N GLU A 173 9.36 -7.16 17.17
CA GLU A 173 9.30 -8.58 17.55
C GLU A 173 9.90 -9.49 16.46
N CYS A 174 9.71 -9.17 15.17
CA CYS A 174 10.40 -9.89 14.09
C CYS A 174 11.92 -9.75 14.23
N LEU A 175 12.43 -8.53 14.45
CA LEU A 175 13.86 -8.28 14.59
C LEU A 175 14.45 -8.98 15.82
N GLU A 176 13.74 -8.96 16.95
CA GLU A 176 14.16 -9.63 18.18
C GLU A 176 14.31 -11.14 17.94
N ALA A 177 13.27 -11.79 17.41
CA ALA A 177 13.29 -13.21 17.11
C ALA A 177 14.36 -13.61 16.06
N LEU A 178 14.61 -12.75 15.06
CA LEU A 178 15.70 -12.95 14.10
C LEU A 178 17.08 -12.82 14.77
N SER A 179 17.25 -11.86 15.67
CA SER A 179 18.53 -11.59 16.34
C SER A 179 19.03 -12.78 17.15
N GLU A 180 18.11 -13.52 17.80
CA GLU A 180 18.43 -14.74 18.55
C GLU A 180 19.00 -15.87 17.66
N LYS A 181 18.68 -15.84 16.36
CA LYS A 181 19.08 -16.84 15.37
C LYS A 181 20.13 -16.33 14.39
N TRP A 182 20.66 -15.13 14.58
CA TRP A 182 21.59 -14.48 13.64
C TRP A 182 22.77 -15.37 13.23
N SER A 183 23.36 -16.09 14.19
CA SER A 183 24.48 -17.02 13.96
C SER A 183 24.13 -18.23 13.09
N GLN A 184 22.84 -18.51 12.89
CA GLN A 184 22.31 -19.63 12.12
C GLN A 184 21.84 -19.20 10.73
N ILE A 185 21.66 -17.89 10.49
CA ILE A 185 21.28 -17.35 9.18
C ILE A 185 22.50 -17.42 8.26
N LYS A 186 22.53 -18.43 7.40
CA LYS A 186 23.59 -18.65 6.40
C LYS A 186 23.28 -17.99 5.05
N ASP A 187 22.32 -17.07 5.00
CA ASP A 187 21.89 -16.43 3.76
C ASP A 187 22.51 -15.01 3.63
N PRO A 188 23.28 -14.73 2.56
CA PRO A 188 23.95 -13.45 2.36
C PRO A 188 22.99 -12.26 2.13
N LEU A 189 21.68 -12.46 2.05
CA LEU A 189 20.69 -11.37 2.02
C LEU A 189 20.62 -10.57 3.33
N VAL A 190 21.25 -11.06 4.41
CA VAL A 190 21.49 -10.28 5.63
C VAL A 190 22.70 -9.36 5.41
N LEU A 191 22.55 -8.38 4.52
CA LEU A 191 23.47 -7.24 4.48
C LEU A 191 22.90 -6.13 5.37
N VAL A 192 23.62 -5.95 6.47
CA VAL A 192 23.59 -4.86 7.44
C VAL A 192 23.24 -3.53 6.73
N PRO A 193 22.28 -2.73 7.23
CA PRO A 193 22.04 -1.40 6.69
C PRO A 193 23.28 -0.53 6.94
N THR A 194 23.89 -0.05 5.86
CA THR A 194 24.78 1.12 5.88
C THR A 194 23.98 2.39 5.67
#